data_AF-A0A7W7QBR8-F1
#
_entry.id   AF-A0A7W7QBR8-F1
#
_cell.length_a   1.000
_cell.length_b   1.000
_cell.length_c   1.000
_cell.angle_alpha   90.00
_cell.angle_beta   90.00
_cell.angle_gamma   90.00
#
_symmetry.space_group_name_H-M   'P 1'
#
loop_
_entity.id
_entity.type
_entity.pdbx_description
1 polymer ?
#
loop_
_entity_poly.entity_id
_entity_poly.type
_entity_poly.pdbx_seq_one_letter_code
_entity_poly.pdbx_strand_id
1 'polypeptide(L)'
;MSHLLHQLYKTKLRLAGLVTAVVGVGLLFVAKYVATDPAWSWLLSWPISELGTTLLSAGVIAVIFEYYARKESEAIAAERFRTVIREEAPSIRDAVLDSLAFNPSTLKDVASPENLDRIATNALGLRLGDELLARDAYADLRDQVIGAPERWRDVDASVSLAPWEQGPAVGRGSMFVATIRWEYRVVPASSTMRFACVSESAEYREMLRDPTITSVWHFDRSSGIDPGSKDVFELLQLTVDGKPRRIRRDTRKSGQVYSVSLGSVNDAREVAVRYTYRVLAQRHSHLLYLDLPRPTKGLRVRLDYAGAGIRRINTLDYFAGTEQARVEQAPAATSAKTVDIAFDGWIFPRSGVAFVWVLDNELEALTS
;
A
#
# COMPACT_ATOMS: atom_id res chain seq x y z
N MET A 1 -41.69 15.80 -4.26
CA MET A 1 -42.72 16.44 -5.11
C MET A 1 -43.47 17.57 -4.38
N SER A 2 -43.79 17.44 -3.09
CA SER A 2 -44.46 18.47 -2.27
C SER A 2 -43.66 19.78 -2.08
N HIS A 3 -42.34 19.70 -1.96
CA HIS A 3 -41.46 20.88 -1.75
C HIS A 3 -41.45 21.84 -2.94
N LEU A 4 -41.44 21.32 -4.18
CA LEU A 4 -41.49 22.12 -5.40
C LEU A 4 -42.84 22.80 -5.57
N LEU A 5 -43.95 22.09 -5.30
CA LEU A 5 -45.30 22.66 -5.33
C LEU A 5 -45.44 23.80 -4.31
N HIS A 6 -44.90 23.63 -3.10
CA HIS A 6 -44.96 24.64 -2.05
C HIS A 6 -44.14 25.91 -2.41
N GLN A 7 -42.97 25.77 -3.01
CA GLN A 7 -42.18 26.90 -3.53
C GLN A 7 -42.89 27.62 -4.69
N LEU A 8 -43.61 26.87 -5.53
CA LEU A 8 -44.39 27.41 -6.64
C LEU A 8 -45.60 28.21 -6.14
N TYR A 9 -46.30 27.72 -5.10
CA TYR A 9 -47.39 28.44 -4.44
C TYR A 9 -46.92 29.73 -3.78
N LYS A 10 -45.77 29.72 -3.09
CA LYS A 10 -45.18 30.93 -2.48
C LYS A 10 -44.79 31.99 -3.53
N THR A 11 -44.16 31.56 -4.62
CA THR A 11 -43.79 32.47 -5.73
C THR A 11 -45.03 33.05 -6.41
N LYS A 12 -46.10 32.26 -6.58
CA LYS A 12 -47.38 32.73 -7.09
C LYS A 12 -48.03 33.77 -6.16
N LEU A 13 -47.93 33.59 -4.85
CA LEU A 13 -48.49 34.53 -3.89
C LEU A 13 -47.75 35.89 -3.89
N ARG A 14 -46.41 35.88 -4.02
CA ARG A 14 -45.61 37.11 -4.21
C ARG A 14 -46.04 37.87 -5.45
N LEU A 15 -46.14 37.13 -6.56
CA LEU A 15 -46.53 37.70 -7.84
C LEU A 15 -47.96 38.24 -7.76
N ALA A 16 -48.88 37.53 -7.10
CA ALA A 16 -50.23 38.00 -6.85
C ALA A 16 -50.23 39.31 -6.03
N GLY A 17 -49.53 39.37 -4.89
CA GLY A 17 -49.44 40.59 -4.07
C GLY A 17 -48.83 41.78 -4.81
N LEU A 18 -47.78 41.55 -5.60
CA LEU A 18 -47.17 42.57 -6.45
C LEU A 18 -48.13 43.05 -7.55
N VAL A 19 -48.79 42.12 -8.24
CA VAL A 19 -49.78 42.44 -9.28
C VAL A 19 -50.94 43.23 -8.67
N THR A 20 -51.44 42.84 -7.51
CA THR A 20 -52.49 43.58 -6.78
C THR A 20 -52.06 45.01 -6.47
N ALA A 21 -50.82 45.22 -6.00
CA ALA A 21 -50.29 46.56 -5.76
C ALA A 21 -50.19 47.39 -7.05
N VAL A 22 -49.68 46.80 -8.14
CA VAL A 22 -49.55 47.46 -9.45
C VAL A 22 -50.92 47.82 -10.03
N VAL A 23 -51.91 46.93 -9.93
CA VAL A 23 -53.29 47.20 -10.34
C VAL A 23 -53.90 48.32 -9.52
N GLY A 24 -53.65 48.35 -8.21
CA GLY A 24 -54.07 49.44 -7.32
C GLY A 24 -53.52 50.80 -7.78
N VAL A 25 -52.23 50.87 -8.10
CA VAL A 25 -51.60 52.08 -8.67
C VAL A 25 -52.24 52.48 -10.01
N GLY A 26 -52.45 51.51 -10.90
CA GLY A 26 -53.10 51.75 -12.19
C GLY A 26 -54.49 52.37 -12.05
N LEU A 27 -55.31 51.87 -11.11
CA LEU A 27 -56.64 52.43 -10.82
C LEU A 27 -56.56 53.86 -10.29
N LEU A 28 -55.55 54.20 -9.49
CA LEU A 28 -55.34 55.58 -9.03
C LEU A 28 -54.99 56.53 -10.18
N PHE A 29 -54.18 56.09 -11.14
CA PHE A 29 -53.89 56.87 -12.34
C PHE A 29 -55.15 57.07 -13.21
N VAL A 30 -55.96 56.01 -13.39
CA VAL A 30 -57.22 56.09 -14.12
C VAL A 30 -58.21 57.03 -13.42
N ALA A 31 -58.35 56.95 -12.10
CA ALA A 31 -59.19 57.86 -11.33
C ALA A 31 -58.78 59.34 -11.52
N LYS A 32 -57.47 59.62 -11.54
CA LYS A 32 -56.95 60.97 -11.79
C LYS A 32 -57.23 61.43 -13.23
N TYR A 33 -57.09 60.53 -14.20
CA TYR A 33 -57.32 60.85 -15.61
C TYR A 33 -58.81 61.13 -15.89
N VAL A 34 -59.71 60.29 -15.35
CA VAL A 34 -61.17 60.47 -15.42
C VAL A 34 -61.62 61.79 -14.78
N ALA A 35 -60.97 62.24 -13.71
CA ALA A 35 -61.26 63.52 -13.09
C ALA A 35 -60.86 64.74 -13.95
N THR A 36 -60.05 64.55 -15.00
CA THR A 36 -59.51 65.62 -15.84
C THR A 36 -60.20 65.74 -17.21
N ASP A 37 -60.88 64.68 -17.68
CA ASP A 37 -61.51 64.61 -19.01
C ASP A 37 -63.06 64.58 -18.92
N PRO A 38 -63.79 65.59 -19.43
CA PRO A 38 -65.26 65.67 -19.36
C PRO A 38 -66.01 64.49 -20.01
N ALA A 39 -65.39 63.80 -20.97
CA ALA A 39 -66.01 62.68 -21.71
C ALA A 39 -66.24 61.44 -20.83
N TRP A 40 -65.55 61.32 -19.69
CA TRP A 40 -65.58 60.14 -18.81
C TRP A 40 -66.23 60.40 -17.46
N SER A 41 -66.92 61.53 -17.31
CA SER A 41 -67.51 62.01 -16.05
C SER A 41 -68.51 61.03 -15.38
N TRP A 42 -69.12 60.12 -16.15
CA TRP A 42 -70.02 59.08 -15.64
C TRP A 42 -69.32 58.07 -14.71
N LEU A 43 -68.01 57.87 -14.86
CA LEU A 43 -67.19 56.97 -14.02
C LEU A 43 -66.83 57.55 -12.65
N LEU A 44 -67.06 58.86 -12.40
CA LEU A 44 -66.86 59.45 -11.07
C LEU A 44 -67.84 58.92 -10.01
N SER A 45 -68.94 58.29 -10.42
CA SER A 45 -69.90 57.65 -9.51
C SER A 45 -69.38 56.34 -8.89
N TRP A 46 -68.29 55.78 -9.42
CA TRP A 46 -67.68 54.54 -8.94
C TRP A 46 -66.48 54.86 -8.02
N PRO A 47 -66.31 54.21 -6.86
CA PRO A 47 -65.23 54.46 -5.90
C PRO A 47 -63.86 53.91 -6.37
N ILE A 48 -63.40 54.31 -7.56
CA ILE A 48 -62.17 53.79 -8.19
C ILE A 48 -60.92 54.18 -7.40
N SER A 49 -60.91 55.37 -6.78
CA SER A 49 -59.81 55.84 -5.94
C SER A 49 -59.69 55.03 -4.63
N GLU A 50 -60.82 54.74 -3.98
CA GLU A 50 -60.85 53.91 -2.76
C GLU A 50 -60.45 52.46 -3.05
N LEU A 51 -60.88 51.91 -4.18
CA LEU A 51 -60.44 50.59 -4.64
C LEU A 51 -58.94 50.57 -4.98
N GLY A 52 -58.42 51.64 -5.61
CA GLY A 52 -57.00 51.75 -5.93
C GLY A 52 -56.12 51.81 -4.68
N THR A 53 -56.49 52.64 -3.69
CA THR A 53 -55.76 52.77 -2.43
C THR A 53 -55.82 51.51 -1.57
N THR A 54 -56.97 50.83 -1.50
CA THR A 54 -57.12 49.58 -0.74
C THR A 54 -56.34 48.43 -1.37
N LEU A 55 -56.38 48.25 -2.69
CA LEU A 55 -55.60 47.24 -3.39
C LEU A 55 -54.08 47.48 -3.28
N LEU A 56 -53.65 48.74 -3.38
CA LEU A 56 -52.25 49.10 -3.15
C LEU A 56 -51.80 48.75 -1.73
N SER A 57 -52.59 49.16 -0.73
CA SER A 57 -52.28 48.92 0.68
C SER A 57 -52.24 47.43 0.99
N ALA A 58 -53.22 46.66 0.51
CA ALA A 58 -53.27 45.20 0.68
C ALA A 58 -52.08 44.50 0.01
N GLY A 59 -51.70 44.91 -1.20
CA GLY A 59 -50.54 44.35 -1.92
C GLY A 59 -49.22 44.63 -1.20
N VAL A 60 -49.01 45.86 -0.71
CA VAL A 60 -47.81 46.23 0.05
C VAL A 60 -47.72 45.47 1.38
N ILE A 61 -48.82 45.38 2.13
CA ILE A 61 -48.89 44.63 3.39
C ILE A 61 -48.55 43.15 3.15
N ALA A 62 -49.10 42.55 2.08
CA ALA A 62 -48.81 41.16 1.73
C ALA A 62 -47.31 40.92 1.46
N VAL A 63 -46.65 41.83 0.73
CA VAL A 63 -45.21 41.72 0.43
C VAL A 63 -44.34 41.90 1.68
N ILE A 64 -44.66 42.88 2.54
CA ILE A 64 -43.92 43.12 3.79
C ILE A 64 -44.07 41.94 4.75
N PHE A 65 -45.30 41.44 4.92
CA PHE A 65 -45.58 40.30 5.79
C PHE A 65 -44.80 39.06 5.34
N GLU A 66 -44.74 38.80 4.03
CA GLU A 66 -44.00 37.66 3.50
C GLU A 66 -42.47 37.81 3.68
N TYR A 67 -41.94 39.02 3.56
CA TYR A 67 -40.52 39.30 3.83
C TYR A 67 -40.14 38.99 5.28
N TYR A 68 -40.95 39.42 6.25
CA TYR A 68 -40.72 39.14 7.67
C TYR A 68 -40.91 37.66 8.01
N ALA A 69 -42.00 37.04 7.53
CA ALA A 69 -42.27 35.62 7.75
C ALA A 69 -41.17 34.70 7.17
N ARG A 70 -40.52 35.11 6.08
CA ARG A 70 -39.38 34.37 5.50
C ARG A 70 -38.16 34.35 6.44
N LYS A 71 -37.79 35.52 6.97
CA LYS A 71 -36.60 35.65 7.83
C LYS A 71 -36.72 34.82 9.11
N GLU A 72 -37.91 34.79 9.70
CA GLU A 72 -38.21 33.98 10.89
C GLU A 72 -38.23 32.48 10.58
N SER A 73 -38.82 32.09 9.45
CA SER A 73 -38.84 30.69 9.01
C SER A 73 -37.44 30.11 8.71
N GLU A 74 -36.53 30.91 8.14
CA GLU A 74 -35.16 30.48 7.86
C GLU A 74 -34.36 30.27 9.15
N ALA A 75 -34.54 31.15 10.15
CA ALA A 75 -33.90 31.02 11.47
C ALA A 75 -34.37 29.76 12.22
N ILE A 76 -35.69 29.53 12.26
CA ILE A 76 -36.29 28.35 12.91
C ILE A 76 -35.86 27.05 12.19
N ALA A 77 -35.79 27.06 10.85
CA ALA A 77 -35.32 25.90 10.10
C ALA A 77 -33.84 25.58 10.37
N ALA A 78 -32.98 26.60 10.46
CA ALA A 78 -31.57 26.43 10.79
C ALA A 78 -31.37 25.90 12.23
N GLU A 79 -32.17 26.40 13.17
CA GLU A 79 -32.14 25.94 14.56
C GLU A 79 -32.62 24.48 14.68
N ARG A 80 -33.77 24.14 14.07
CA ARG A 80 -34.27 22.75 14.01
C ARG A 80 -33.26 21.81 13.36
N PHE A 81 -32.61 22.23 12.28
CA PHE A 81 -31.57 21.43 11.63
C PHE A 81 -30.36 21.19 12.53
N ARG A 82 -29.91 22.20 13.29
CA ARG A 82 -28.85 22.03 14.30
C ARG A 82 -29.25 21.10 15.43
N THR A 83 -30.50 21.17 15.88
CA THR A 83 -31.05 20.26 16.90
C THR A 83 -31.09 18.83 16.39
N VAL A 84 -31.63 18.60 15.18
CA VAL A 84 -31.67 17.26 14.55
C VAL A 84 -30.26 16.70 14.36
N ILE A 85 -29.29 17.51 13.90
CA ILE A 85 -27.89 17.04 13.82
C ILE A 85 -27.34 16.67 15.19
N ARG A 86 -27.61 17.45 16.24
CA ARG A 86 -27.12 17.13 17.59
C ARG A 86 -27.77 15.87 18.17
N GLU A 87 -29.05 15.67 17.89
CA GLU A 87 -29.82 14.49 18.34
C GLU A 87 -29.41 13.23 17.58
N GLU A 88 -29.19 13.32 16.27
CA GLU A 88 -28.81 12.18 15.40
C GLU A 88 -27.30 12.00 15.23
N ALA A 89 -26.46 12.93 15.71
CA ALA A 89 -25.00 12.78 15.61
C ALA A 89 -24.47 11.49 16.26
N PRO A 90 -24.98 11.02 17.42
CA PRO A 90 -24.60 9.73 17.98
C PRO A 90 -24.97 8.55 17.07
N SER A 91 -26.19 8.53 16.52
CA SER A 91 -26.65 7.44 15.64
C SER A 91 -25.85 7.38 14.34
N ILE A 92 -25.54 8.56 13.77
CA ILE A 92 -24.68 8.70 12.58
C ILE A 92 -23.25 8.25 12.89
N ARG A 93 -22.67 8.68 14.03
CA ARG A 93 -21.33 8.25 14.47
C ARG A 93 -21.27 6.73 14.64
N ASP A 94 -22.25 6.16 15.33
CA ASP A 94 -22.28 4.74 15.63
C ASP A 94 -22.46 3.92 14.34
N ALA A 95 -23.33 4.37 13.42
CA ALA A 95 -23.45 3.77 12.10
C ALA A 95 -22.15 3.84 11.28
N VAL A 96 -21.40 4.95 11.36
CA VAL A 96 -20.08 5.07 10.72
C VAL A 96 -19.07 4.14 11.39
N LEU A 97 -19.01 4.06 12.72
CA LEU A 97 -18.12 3.16 13.45
C LEU A 97 -18.41 1.69 13.13
N ASP A 98 -19.68 1.29 13.11
CA ASP A 98 -20.11 -0.04 12.71
C ASP A 98 -19.74 -0.32 11.24
N SER A 99 -19.92 0.66 10.35
CA SER A 99 -19.49 0.52 8.97
C SER A 99 -17.97 0.35 8.85
N LEU A 100 -17.18 1.08 9.65
CA LEU A 100 -15.72 0.94 9.68
C LEU A 100 -15.27 -0.42 10.22
N ALA A 101 -15.98 -0.94 11.23
CA ALA A 101 -15.62 -2.19 11.89
C ALA A 101 -16.07 -3.44 11.11
N PHE A 102 -17.25 -3.38 10.47
CA PHE A 102 -17.92 -4.57 9.93
C PHE A 102 -18.15 -4.53 8.41
N ASN A 103 -18.03 -3.37 7.74
CA ASN A 103 -18.24 -3.24 6.30
C ASN A 103 -17.00 -2.64 5.57
N PRO A 104 -15.92 -3.41 5.39
CA PRO A 104 -14.67 -2.92 4.77
C PRO A 104 -14.82 -2.46 3.32
N SER A 105 -15.86 -2.90 2.60
CA SER A 105 -16.14 -2.46 1.23
C SER A 105 -16.57 -1.00 1.17
N THR A 106 -17.37 -0.52 2.13
CA THR A 106 -17.83 0.88 2.21
C THR A 106 -16.68 1.86 2.42
N LEU A 107 -15.59 1.40 3.05
CA LEU A 107 -14.37 2.17 3.22
C LEU A 107 -13.62 2.44 1.91
N LYS A 108 -13.66 1.50 0.96
CA LYS A 108 -12.96 1.64 -0.34
C LYS A 108 -13.54 2.77 -1.18
N ASP A 109 -14.84 3.00 -1.06
CA ASP A 109 -15.56 3.97 -1.88
C ASP A 109 -15.50 5.40 -1.29
N VAL A 110 -15.12 5.54 -0.01
CA VAL A 110 -15.27 6.79 0.75
C VAL A 110 -13.93 7.32 1.30
N ALA A 111 -12.93 6.47 1.52
CA ALA A 111 -11.65 6.88 2.09
C ALA A 111 -10.51 6.81 1.07
N SER A 112 -9.77 7.92 0.93
CA SER A 112 -8.48 7.90 0.24
C SER A 112 -7.47 7.04 1.01
N PRO A 113 -6.44 6.46 0.35
CA PRO A 113 -5.39 5.69 1.02
C PRO A 113 -4.77 6.42 2.22
N GLU A 114 -4.58 7.74 2.12
CA GLU A 114 -4.02 8.56 3.19
C GLU A 114 -4.94 8.64 4.41
N ASN A 115 -6.26 8.65 4.20
CA ASN A 115 -7.21 8.62 5.30
C ASN A 115 -7.26 7.25 5.98
N LEU A 116 -7.15 6.16 5.22
CA LEU A 116 -7.03 4.81 5.77
C LEU A 116 -5.75 4.67 6.61
N ASP A 117 -4.63 5.19 6.11
CA ASP A 117 -3.35 5.19 6.82
C ASP A 117 -3.43 5.95 8.15
N ARG A 118 -4.08 7.13 8.14
CA ARG A 118 -4.30 7.93 9.35
C ARG A 118 -5.21 7.22 10.34
N ILE A 119 -6.29 6.59 9.89
CA ILE A 119 -7.20 5.82 10.75
C ILE A 119 -6.45 4.65 11.40
N ALA A 120 -5.70 3.88 10.62
CA ALA A 120 -4.93 2.75 11.11
C ALA A 120 -3.86 3.18 12.13
N THR A 121 -3.11 4.26 11.83
CA THR A 121 -2.11 4.81 12.74
C THR A 121 -2.74 5.29 14.06
N ASN A 122 -3.85 6.01 14.00
CA ASN A 122 -4.55 6.49 15.20
C ASN A 122 -5.11 5.33 16.03
N ALA A 123 -5.69 4.31 15.38
CA ALA A 123 -6.20 3.13 16.05
C ALA A 123 -5.08 2.35 16.76
N LEU A 124 -3.91 2.19 16.11
CA LEU A 124 -2.72 1.60 16.74
C LEU A 124 -2.26 2.43 17.95
N GLY A 125 -2.21 3.77 17.81
CA GLY A 125 -1.84 4.67 18.91
C GLY A 125 -2.74 4.53 20.13
N LEU A 126 -4.06 4.47 19.92
CA LEU A 126 -5.04 4.25 20.98
C LEU A 126 -4.87 2.88 21.67
N ARG A 127 -4.46 1.84 20.94
CA ARG A 127 -4.27 0.49 21.48
C ARG A 127 -2.93 0.31 22.21
N LEU A 128 -1.89 0.99 21.74
CA LEU A 128 -0.55 0.94 22.32
C LEU A 128 -0.39 1.92 23.49
N GLY A 129 -1.19 2.99 23.53
CA GLY A 129 -0.98 4.10 24.46
C GLY A 129 0.25 4.95 24.13
N ASP A 130 0.80 4.78 22.93
CA ASP A 130 2.00 5.46 22.44
C ASP A 130 1.83 5.83 20.95
N GLU A 131 1.69 7.13 20.68
CA GLU A 131 1.51 7.64 19.32
C GLU A 131 2.76 7.54 18.46
N LEU A 132 3.95 7.67 19.04
CA LEU A 132 5.20 7.62 18.29
C LEU A 132 5.47 6.20 17.83
N LEU A 133 5.32 5.23 18.73
CA LEU A 133 5.43 3.81 18.41
C LEU A 133 4.43 3.40 17.32
N ALA A 134 3.19 3.88 17.39
CA ALA A 134 2.17 3.58 16.38
C ALA A 134 2.52 4.14 14.99
N ARG A 135 3.04 5.37 14.93
CA ARG A 135 3.47 6.01 13.67
C ARG A 135 4.61 5.23 13.04
N ASP A 136 5.63 4.89 13.82
CA ASP A 136 6.80 4.16 13.31
C ASP A 136 6.42 2.74 12.87
N ALA A 137 5.63 2.03 13.66
CA ALA A 137 5.17 0.68 13.32
C ALA A 137 4.29 0.65 12.06
N TYR A 138 3.35 1.60 11.93
CA TYR A 138 2.49 1.67 10.74
C TYR A 138 3.26 2.10 9.50
N ALA A 139 4.19 3.07 9.62
CA ALA A 139 5.04 3.47 8.51
C ALA A 139 5.86 2.29 7.98
N ASP A 140 6.43 1.47 8.88
CA ASP A 140 7.18 0.27 8.50
C ASP A 140 6.31 -0.76 7.77
N LEU A 141 5.10 -1.03 8.29
CA LEU A 141 4.11 -1.90 7.63
C LEU A 141 3.69 -1.37 6.26
N ARG A 142 3.44 -0.06 6.16
CA ARG A 142 3.03 0.58 4.91
C ARG A 142 4.13 0.44 3.86
N ASP A 143 5.36 0.78 4.22
CA ASP A 143 6.47 0.83 3.27
C ASP A 143 6.94 -0.58 2.88
N GLN A 144 6.96 -1.54 3.82
CA GLN A 144 7.45 -2.90 3.55
C GLN A 144 6.40 -3.90 3.08
N VAL A 145 5.13 -3.75 3.49
CA VAL A 145 4.08 -4.76 3.25
C VAL A 145 3.02 -4.23 2.31
N ILE A 146 2.51 -3.01 2.51
CA ILE A 146 1.47 -2.43 1.65
C ILE A 146 2.08 -2.03 0.31
N GLY A 147 3.18 -1.27 0.34
CA GLY A 147 3.91 -0.77 -0.83
C GLY A 147 4.79 -1.81 -1.54
N ALA A 148 4.85 -3.05 -1.03
CA ALA A 148 5.64 -4.10 -1.64
C ALA A 148 5.17 -4.37 -3.09
N PRO A 149 6.06 -4.32 -4.09
CA PRO A 149 5.70 -4.55 -5.48
C PRO A 149 5.28 -6.01 -5.72
N GLU A 150 5.87 -6.93 -4.97
CA GLU A 150 5.66 -8.37 -5.10
C GLU A 150 5.50 -9.01 -3.71
N ARG A 151 4.77 -10.13 -3.67
CA ARG A 151 4.63 -10.98 -2.49
C ARG A 151 4.89 -12.42 -2.90
N TRP A 152 5.81 -13.08 -2.22
CA TRP A 152 6.17 -14.46 -2.52
C TRP A 152 5.33 -15.44 -1.70
N ARG A 153 4.94 -16.55 -2.32
CA ARG A 153 4.19 -17.63 -1.69
C ARG A 153 4.84 -18.97 -1.95
N ASP A 154 4.74 -19.88 -0.99
CA ASP A 154 5.23 -21.26 -1.07
C ASP A 154 6.69 -21.30 -1.50
N VAL A 155 7.52 -20.60 -0.72
CA VAL A 155 8.92 -20.37 -1.04
C VAL A 155 9.73 -21.57 -0.58
N ASP A 156 10.39 -22.22 -1.53
CA ASP A 156 11.36 -23.28 -1.29
C ASP A 156 12.74 -22.80 -1.76
N ALA A 157 13.70 -22.81 -0.84
CA ALA A 157 15.08 -22.51 -1.11
C ALA A 157 15.97 -23.71 -0.75
N SER A 158 16.80 -24.16 -1.67
CA SER A 158 17.81 -25.18 -1.39
C SER A 158 19.21 -24.62 -1.61
N VAL A 159 20.08 -24.81 -0.63
CA VAL A 159 21.48 -24.42 -0.65
C VAL A 159 22.33 -25.67 -0.60
N SER A 160 23.35 -25.75 -1.45
CA SER A 160 24.42 -26.74 -1.34
C SER A 160 25.76 -26.02 -1.25
N LEU A 161 26.58 -26.42 -0.28
CA LEU A 161 27.94 -25.91 -0.08
C LEU A 161 28.96 -26.98 -0.49
N ALA A 162 29.87 -26.60 -1.39
CA ALA A 162 31.02 -27.41 -1.77
C ALA A 162 32.30 -26.57 -1.76
N PRO A 163 33.48 -27.15 -1.45
CA PRO A 163 34.75 -26.44 -1.59
C PRO A 163 34.97 -25.96 -3.03
N TRP A 164 35.52 -24.76 -3.21
CA TRP A 164 35.89 -24.26 -4.54
C TRP A 164 37.24 -24.84 -4.96
N GLU A 165 37.24 -25.65 -6.00
CA GLU A 165 38.41 -26.44 -6.44
C GLU A 165 39.50 -25.61 -7.14
N GLN A 166 39.15 -24.46 -7.71
CA GLN A 166 40.12 -23.62 -8.45
C GLN A 166 40.91 -22.68 -7.50
N GLY A 167 40.51 -22.58 -6.23
CA GLY A 167 41.15 -21.76 -5.23
C GLY A 167 42.02 -22.57 -4.25
N PRO A 168 42.64 -21.91 -3.26
CA PRO A 168 43.34 -22.61 -2.21
C PRO A 168 42.37 -23.46 -1.37
N ALA A 169 42.78 -24.67 -1.04
CA ALA A 169 41.96 -25.61 -0.26
C ALA A 169 41.76 -25.19 1.21
N VAL A 170 42.66 -24.38 1.77
CA VAL A 170 42.60 -23.88 3.15
C VAL A 170 43.18 -22.47 3.25
N GLY A 171 42.90 -21.78 4.35
CA GLY A 171 43.49 -20.46 4.65
C GLY A 171 42.88 -19.32 3.85
N ARG A 172 43.62 -18.21 3.77
CA ARG A 172 43.16 -16.97 3.12
C ARG A 172 42.85 -17.22 1.64
N GLY A 173 41.67 -16.76 1.20
CA GLY A 173 41.21 -16.95 -0.17
C GLY A 173 40.52 -18.29 -0.43
N SER A 174 40.45 -19.20 0.55
CA SER A 174 39.64 -20.42 0.41
C SER A 174 38.15 -20.08 0.41
N MET A 175 37.42 -20.64 -0.56
CA MET A 175 36.01 -20.34 -0.83
C MET A 175 35.16 -21.61 -0.84
N PHE A 176 33.87 -21.44 -0.54
CA PHE A 176 32.82 -22.36 -0.93
C PHE A 176 32.18 -21.88 -2.23
N VAL A 177 31.74 -22.83 -3.04
CA VAL A 177 30.71 -22.62 -4.06
C VAL A 177 29.37 -22.87 -3.38
N ALA A 178 28.60 -21.81 -3.15
CA ALA A 178 27.21 -21.91 -2.71
C ALA A 178 26.30 -22.02 -3.93
N THR A 179 25.71 -23.19 -4.15
CA THR A 179 24.68 -23.40 -5.17
C THR A 179 23.32 -23.21 -4.54
N ILE A 180 22.61 -22.16 -4.95
CA ILE A 180 21.35 -21.75 -4.34
C ILE A 180 20.25 -21.83 -5.39
N ARG A 181 19.22 -22.63 -5.09
CA ARG A 181 18.00 -22.74 -5.87
C ARG A 181 16.86 -22.10 -5.09
N TRP A 182 16.06 -21.31 -5.79
CA TRP A 182 14.81 -20.74 -5.30
C TRP A 182 13.66 -21.23 -6.15
N GLU A 183 12.52 -21.44 -5.51
CA GLU A 183 11.24 -21.73 -6.13
C GLU A 183 10.13 -21.06 -5.33
N TYR A 184 9.24 -20.32 -6.00
CA TYR A 184 8.13 -19.64 -5.34
C TYR A 184 7.04 -19.24 -6.34
N ARG A 185 5.87 -18.90 -5.82
CA ARG A 185 4.78 -18.28 -6.58
C ARG A 185 4.74 -16.78 -6.35
N VAL A 186 4.51 -16.03 -7.42
CA VAL A 186 4.46 -14.56 -7.39
C VAL A 186 3.58 -14.03 -8.51
N VAL A 187 2.93 -12.87 -8.28
CA VAL A 187 2.44 -12.01 -9.36
C VAL A 187 3.58 -11.02 -9.66
N PRO A 188 4.30 -11.15 -10.80
CA PRO A 188 5.46 -10.30 -11.06
C PRO A 188 5.06 -8.83 -11.15
N ALA A 189 5.92 -7.93 -10.70
CA ALA A 189 5.74 -6.49 -10.87
C ALA A 189 6.52 -5.95 -12.09
N SER A 190 7.52 -6.69 -12.54
CA SER A 190 8.43 -6.32 -13.63
C SER A 190 8.52 -7.43 -14.66
N SER A 191 8.62 -7.06 -15.95
CA SER A 191 8.83 -8.01 -17.05
C SER A 191 10.25 -8.54 -17.14
N THR A 192 11.14 -8.03 -16.29
CA THR A 192 12.55 -8.39 -16.22
C THR A 192 12.98 -8.63 -14.79
N MET A 193 13.70 -9.72 -14.56
CA MET A 193 14.43 -10.00 -13.33
C MET A 193 15.92 -9.77 -13.55
N ARG A 194 16.58 -9.17 -12.57
CA ARG A 194 18.02 -8.91 -12.61
C ARG A 194 18.71 -9.54 -11.41
N PHE A 195 19.88 -10.11 -11.66
CA PHE A 195 20.74 -10.72 -10.65
C PHE A 195 22.13 -10.12 -10.79
N ALA A 196 22.72 -9.67 -9.70
CA ALA A 196 23.98 -8.94 -9.77
C ALA A 196 24.99 -9.47 -8.77
N CYS A 197 26.27 -9.36 -9.13
CA CYS A 197 27.37 -9.49 -8.20
C CYS A 197 28.32 -8.32 -8.46
N VAL A 198 28.58 -7.51 -7.43
CA VAL A 198 29.32 -6.25 -7.54
C VAL A 198 30.33 -6.13 -6.42
N SER A 199 31.42 -5.43 -6.69
CA SER A 199 32.53 -5.24 -5.74
C SER A 199 32.53 -3.89 -5.03
N GLU A 200 31.76 -2.92 -5.53
CA GLU A 200 31.70 -1.58 -4.96
C GLU A 200 30.52 -1.49 -4.00
N SER A 201 30.77 -1.15 -2.73
CA SER A 201 29.71 -1.11 -1.71
C SER A 201 28.68 0.00 -1.93
N ALA A 202 29.02 1.07 -2.67
CA ALA A 202 28.05 2.10 -3.05
C ALA A 202 27.05 1.54 -4.07
N GLU A 203 27.54 0.86 -5.09
CA GLU A 203 26.73 0.21 -6.13
C GLU A 203 25.87 -0.92 -5.56
N TYR A 204 26.43 -1.73 -4.66
CA TYR A 204 25.66 -2.75 -3.92
C TYR A 204 24.45 -2.15 -3.21
N ARG A 205 24.65 -1.04 -2.46
CA ARG A 205 23.58 -0.37 -1.71
C ARG A 205 22.53 0.30 -2.61
N GLU A 206 22.94 0.79 -3.78
CA GLU A 206 22.02 1.32 -4.78
C GLU A 206 21.12 0.20 -5.33
N MET A 207 21.71 -0.95 -5.69
CA MET A 207 20.98 -2.10 -6.21
C MET A 207 20.01 -2.72 -5.20
N LEU A 208 20.30 -2.67 -3.89
CA LEU A 208 19.36 -3.11 -2.86
C LEU A 208 18.03 -2.33 -2.86
N ARG A 209 18.02 -1.12 -3.43
CA ARG A 209 16.82 -0.26 -3.52
C ARG A 209 16.12 -0.36 -4.88
N ASP A 210 16.73 -1.03 -5.86
CA ASP A 210 16.15 -1.21 -7.19
C ASP A 210 15.10 -2.34 -7.15
N PRO A 211 13.81 -2.05 -7.43
CA PRO A 211 12.76 -3.06 -7.40
C PRO A 211 12.92 -4.16 -8.46
N THR A 212 13.70 -3.92 -9.51
CA THR A 212 13.97 -4.88 -10.60
C THR A 212 15.10 -5.87 -10.28
N ILE A 213 15.88 -5.60 -9.24
CA ILE A 213 16.92 -6.50 -8.74
C ILE A 213 16.28 -7.56 -7.85
N THR A 214 16.39 -8.82 -8.28
CA THR A 214 15.91 -9.98 -7.53
C THR A 214 16.90 -10.40 -6.45
N SER A 215 18.19 -10.44 -6.78
CA SER A 215 19.26 -10.79 -5.85
C SER A 215 20.53 -10.06 -6.24
N VAL A 216 21.22 -9.50 -5.25
CA VAL A 216 22.49 -8.82 -5.43
C VAL A 216 23.48 -9.33 -4.39
N TRP A 217 24.68 -9.66 -4.84
CA TRP A 217 25.79 -10.08 -4.01
C TRP A 217 26.88 -9.01 -3.99
N HIS A 218 27.46 -8.79 -2.82
CA HIS A 218 28.68 -8.01 -2.69
C HIS A 218 29.87 -8.97 -2.64
N PHE A 219 30.84 -8.80 -3.53
CA PHE A 219 32.04 -9.62 -3.57
C PHE A 219 33.29 -8.75 -3.52
N ASP A 220 34.01 -8.84 -2.41
CA ASP A 220 35.17 -8.00 -2.13
C ASP A 220 36.40 -8.40 -2.98
N ARG A 221 37.10 -7.39 -3.51
CA ARG A 221 38.27 -7.58 -4.36
C ARG A 221 39.53 -8.06 -3.64
N SER A 222 39.57 -8.01 -2.30
CA SER A 222 40.71 -8.50 -1.50
C SER A 222 40.97 -9.99 -1.66
N SER A 223 40.02 -10.73 -2.24
CA SER A 223 40.18 -12.13 -2.67
C SER A 223 41.13 -12.29 -3.87
N GLY A 224 41.39 -11.23 -4.64
CA GLY A 224 42.18 -11.28 -5.87
C GLY A 224 41.46 -11.89 -7.07
N ILE A 225 40.18 -12.24 -6.93
CA ILE A 225 39.36 -12.83 -8.00
C ILE A 225 38.57 -11.72 -8.70
N ASP A 226 38.52 -11.76 -10.04
CA ASP A 226 37.74 -10.81 -10.83
C ASP A 226 36.24 -10.91 -10.48
N PRO A 227 35.61 -9.84 -9.94
CA PRO A 227 34.17 -9.81 -9.65
C PRO A 227 33.29 -10.04 -10.89
N GLY A 228 33.84 -9.79 -12.08
CA GLY A 228 33.22 -10.08 -13.37
C GLY A 228 33.36 -11.54 -13.82
N SER A 229 34.01 -12.43 -13.07
CA SER A 229 34.16 -13.85 -13.41
C SER A 229 32.89 -14.65 -13.11
N LYS A 230 32.59 -15.65 -13.96
CA LYS A 230 31.52 -16.63 -13.70
C LYS A 230 31.78 -17.48 -12.47
N ASP A 231 33.05 -17.67 -12.09
CA ASP A 231 33.39 -18.42 -10.89
C ASP A 231 32.82 -17.73 -9.65
N VAL A 232 32.86 -16.39 -9.61
CA VAL A 232 32.35 -15.58 -8.49
C VAL A 232 30.83 -15.64 -8.38
N PHE A 233 30.13 -15.49 -9.50
CA PHE A 233 28.68 -15.52 -9.53
C PHE A 233 28.20 -15.95 -10.92
N GLU A 234 27.28 -16.92 -10.97
CA GLU A 234 26.65 -17.35 -12.22
C GLU A 234 25.18 -17.73 -12.00
N LEU A 235 24.28 -17.05 -12.70
CA LEU A 235 22.91 -17.52 -12.86
C LEU A 235 22.89 -18.69 -13.86
N LEU A 236 22.57 -19.90 -13.37
CA LEU A 236 22.62 -21.14 -14.15
C LEU A 236 21.34 -21.37 -14.93
N GLN A 237 20.19 -21.18 -14.28
CA GLN A 237 18.89 -21.48 -14.85
C GLN A 237 17.83 -20.55 -14.27
N LEU A 238 16.85 -20.18 -15.09
CA LEU A 238 15.59 -19.58 -14.65
C LEU A 238 14.44 -20.16 -15.47
N THR A 239 13.36 -20.54 -14.81
CA THR A 239 12.11 -20.97 -15.43
C THR A 239 10.92 -20.18 -14.89
N VAL A 240 9.91 -20.01 -15.73
CA VAL A 240 8.59 -19.46 -15.36
C VAL A 240 7.54 -20.46 -15.80
N ASP A 241 6.70 -20.93 -14.88
CA ASP A 241 5.74 -22.01 -15.10
C ASP A 241 6.41 -23.24 -15.75
N GLY A 242 7.62 -23.58 -15.27
CA GLY A 242 8.43 -24.68 -15.80
C GLY A 242 9.11 -24.44 -17.15
N LYS A 243 8.82 -23.32 -17.84
CA LYS A 243 9.43 -22.98 -19.14
C LYS A 243 10.76 -22.26 -18.96
N PRO A 244 11.88 -22.77 -19.51
CA PRO A 244 13.17 -22.10 -19.44
C PRO A 244 13.16 -20.70 -20.06
N ARG A 245 13.87 -19.76 -19.43
CA ARG A 245 14.04 -18.39 -19.93
C ARG A 245 15.47 -18.16 -20.38
N ARG A 246 15.63 -17.33 -21.42
CA ARG A 246 16.94 -16.94 -21.92
C ARG A 246 17.60 -16.00 -20.91
N ILE A 247 18.83 -16.34 -20.53
CA ILE A 247 19.65 -15.55 -19.62
C ILE A 247 20.61 -14.69 -20.45
N ARG A 248 20.60 -13.37 -20.23
CA ARG A 248 21.60 -12.45 -20.75
C ARG A 248 22.55 -12.07 -19.63
N ARG A 249 23.85 -12.00 -19.92
CA ARG A 249 24.90 -11.59 -19.00
C ARG A 249 25.63 -10.38 -19.57
N ASP A 250 25.78 -9.35 -18.76
CA ASP A 250 26.59 -8.18 -19.03
C ASP A 250 27.68 -8.07 -17.94
N THR A 251 28.91 -7.75 -18.32
CA THR A 251 30.07 -7.73 -17.42
C THR A 251 30.78 -6.38 -17.48
N ARG A 252 31.40 -5.99 -16.37
CA ARG A 252 32.19 -4.75 -16.21
C ARG A 252 33.27 -4.96 -15.17
N LYS A 253 34.22 -4.02 -15.06
CA LYS A 253 35.31 -4.10 -14.07
C LYS A 253 34.82 -4.22 -12.62
N SER A 254 33.67 -3.61 -12.29
CA SER A 254 33.13 -3.63 -10.94
C SER A 254 32.28 -4.87 -10.62
N GLY A 255 31.99 -5.73 -11.60
CA GLY A 255 31.13 -6.91 -11.39
C GLY A 255 30.36 -7.34 -12.63
N GLN A 256 29.21 -7.98 -12.41
CA GLN A 256 28.39 -8.55 -13.46
C GLN A 256 26.90 -8.48 -13.14
N VAL A 257 26.08 -8.43 -14.19
CA VAL A 257 24.63 -8.42 -14.09
C VAL A 257 24.06 -9.43 -15.08
N TYR A 258 23.18 -10.28 -14.59
CA TYR A 258 22.35 -11.17 -15.38
C TYR A 258 20.95 -10.58 -15.49
N SER A 259 20.39 -10.55 -16.69
CA SER A 259 19.03 -10.07 -16.95
C SER A 259 18.22 -11.17 -17.64
N VAL A 260 17.00 -11.37 -17.16
CA VAL A 260 16.08 -12.40 -17.68
C VAL A 260 14.71 -11.81 -17.90
N SER A 261 14.17 -11.94 -19.11
CA SER A 261 12.79 -11.52 -19.40
C SER A 261 11.80 -12.59 -18.93
N LEU A 262 10.78 -12.16 -18.18
CA LEU A 262 9.67 -13.00 -17.74
C LEU A 262 8.53 -13.09 -18.76
N GLY A 263 8.51 -12.18 -19.74
CA GLY A 263 7.39 -12.00 -20.67
C GLY A 263 6.45 -10.87 -20.24
N SER A 264 5.22 -10.87 -20.75
CA SER A 264 4.20 -9.88 -20.40
C SER A 264 3.70 -10.06 -18.96
N VAL A 265 3.59 -8.95 -18.23
CA VAL A 265 3.20 -8.92 -16.81
C VAL A 265 1.77 -8.39 -16.61
N ASN A 266 1.13 -7.92 -17.68
CA ASN A 266 -0.12 -7.16 -17.62
C ASN A 266 -1.35 -7.96 -17.15
N ASP A 267 -1.27 -9.28 -17.05
CA ASP A 267 -2.43 -10.12 -16.79
C ASP A 267 -2.72 -10.32 -15.29
N ALA A 268 -1.96 -9.68 -14.38
CA ALA A 268 -2.03 -9.86 -12.93
C ALA A 268 -2.02 -11.34 -12.49
N ARG A 269 -1.45 -12.20 -13.34
CA ARG A 269 -1.45 -13.65 -13.18
C ARG A 269 -0.32 -14.07 -12.26
N GLU A 270 -0.64 -14.95 -11.31
CA GLU A 270 0.36 -15.63 -10.50
C GLU A 270 1.10 -16.69 -11.35
N VAL A 271 2.43 -16.70 -11.23
CA VAL A 271 3.32 -17.63 -11.92
C VAL A 271 4.27 -18.30 -10.94
N ALA A 272 4.72 -19.51 -11.27
CA ALA A 272 5.78 -20.21 -10.54
C ALA A 272 7.15 -19.81 -11.12
N VAL A 273 7.98 -19.16 -10.31
CA VAL A 273 9.35 -18.79 -10.67
C VAL A 273 10.31 -19.76 -10.00
N ARG A 274 11.24 -20.33 -10.78
CA ARG A 274 12.35 -21.14 -10.25
C ARG A 274 13.65 -20.66 -10.86
N TYR A 275 14.68 -20.47 -10.04
CA TYR A 275 16.01 -20.16 -10.55
C TYR A 275 17.10 -20.76 -9.68
N THR A 276 18.25 -20.99 -10.30
CA THR A 276 19.45 -21.49 -9.62
C THR A 276 20.62 -20.60 -9.98
N TYR A 277 21.37 -20.17 -8.97
CA TYR A 277 22.64 -19.49 -9.17
C TYR A 277 23.73 -20.13 -8.30
N ARG A 278 24.98 -19.88 -8.68
CA ARG A 278 26.15 -20.17 -7.85
C ARG A 278 26.83 -18.87 -7.46
N VAL A 279 27.37 -18.83 -6.25
CA VAL A 279 28.17 -17.71 -5.76
C VAL A 279 29.31 -18.21 -4.89
N LEU A 280 30.45 -17.54 -4.93
CA LEU A 280 31.54 -17.80 -3.99
C LEU A 280 31.26 -17.15 -2.64
N ALA A 281 31.38 -17.95 -1.59
CA ALA A 281 31.34 -17.49 -0.20
C ALA A 281 32.67 -17.82 0.47
N GLN A 282 33.20 -16.92 1.31
CA GLN A 282 34.45 -17.17 2.02
C GLN A 282 34.27 -18.29 3.05
N ARG A 283 35.19 -19.26 3.11
CA ARG A 283 35.09 -20.36 4.10
C ARG A 283 35.30 -19.87 5.52
N HIS A 284 36.18 -18.89 5.68
CA HIS A 284 36.61 -18.28 6.95
C HIS A 284 35.74 -17.08 7.37
N SER A 285 34.69 -16.73 6.61
CA SER A 285 33.70 -15.75 7.10
C SER A 285 32.73 -16.36 8.11
N HIS A 286 32.67 -17.70 8.19
CA HIS A 286 31.76 -18.44 9.07
C HIS A 286 30.28 -18.08 8.89
N LEU A 287 29.89 -17.52 7.75
CA LEU A 287 28.57 -16.96 7.56
C LEU A 287 28.13 -17.04 6.10
N LEU A 288 26.91 -17.54 5.91
CA LEU A 288 26.11 -17.40 4.70
C LEU A 288 24.70 -16.98 5.12
N TYR A 289 24.19 -15.89 4.56
CA TYR A 289 22.83 -15.44 4.83
C TYR A 289 21.99 -15.47 3.55
N LEU A 290 20.71 -15.76 3.72
CA LEU A 290 19.68 -15.67 2.69
C LEU A 290 18.66 -14.64 3.15
N ASP A 291 18.66 -13.49 2.50
CA ASP A 291 17.67 -12.45 2.75
C ASP A 291 16.36 -12.74 2.01
N LEU A 292 15.25 -12.33 2.63
CA LEU A 292 13.93 -12.32 2.03
C LEU A 292 13.56 -10.86 1.73
N PRO A 293 13.85 -10.36 0.51
CA PRO A 293 13.67 -8.94 0.18
C PRO A 293 12.20 -8.55 -0.08
N ARG A 294 11.28 -9.52 -0.03
CA ARG A 294 9.85 -9.36 -0.32
C ARG A 294 9.03 -10.04 0.77
N PRO A 295 7.81 -9.53 1.08
CA PRO A 295 6.91 -10.24 1.96
C PRO A 295 6.70 -11.68 1.47
N THR A 296 6.98 -12.63 2.34
CA THR A 296 7.10 -14.05 1.99
C THR A 296 6.16 -14.87 2.86
N LYS A 297 5.36 -15.76 2.26
CA LYS A 297 4.50 -16.69 2.99
C LYS A 297 4.91 -18.14 2.73
N GLY A 298 5.04 -18.93 3.79
CA GLY A 298 5.32 -20.36 3.69
C GLY A 298 6.74 -20.62 3.18
N LEU A 299 7.74 -20.30 4.01
CA LEU A 299 9.15 -20.50 3.71
C LEU A 299 9.59 -21.91 4.10
N ARG A 300 10.37 -22.54 3.22
CA ARG A 300 11.18 -23.72 3.50
C ARG A 300 12.59 -23.48 2.97
N VAL A 301 13.58 -23.68 3.82
CA VAL A 301 15.00 -23.60 3.45
C VAL A 301 15.68 -24.90 3.83
N ARG A 302 16.35 -25.53 2.87
CA ARG A 302 17.24 -26.66 3.11
C ARG A 302 18.67 -26.28 2.80
N LEU A 303 19.57 -26.49 3.74
CA LEU A 303 21.01 -26.43 3.51
C LEU A 303 21.58 -27.84 3.53
N ASP A 304 22.28 -28.21 2.47
CA ASP A 304 23.16 -29.37 2.38
C ASP A 304 24.62 -28.90 2.42
N TYR A 305 25.35 -29.40 3.40
CA TYR A 305 26.77 -29.12 3.58
C TYR A 305 27.60 -30.41 3.66
N ALA A 306 27.05 -31.53 3.16
CA ALA A 306 27.78 -32.77 3.02
C ALA A 306 28.97 -32.57 2.06
N GLY A 307 30.17 -32.77 2.58
CA GLY A 307 31.42 -32.55 1.82
C GLY A 307 32.00 -31.13 1.90
N ALA A 308 31.38 -30.21 2.65
CA ALA A 308 31.91 -28.87 2.86
C ALA A 308 33.08 -28.79 3.87
N GLY A 309 33.42 -29.89 4.56
CA GLY A 309 34.39 -29.87 5.66
C GLY A 309 33.94 -28.99 6.84
N ILE A 310 32.62 -28.90 7.04
CA ILE A 310 31.98 -28.18 8.14
C ILE A 310 31.69 -29.18 9.25
N ARG A 311 32.29 -28.96 10.42
CA ARG A 311 32.10 -29.79 11.60
C ARG A 311 30.73 -29.57 12.23
N ARG A 312 30.40 -28.29 12.42
CA ARG A 312 29.21 -27.84 13.12
C ARG A 312 28.61 -26.64 12.40
N ILE A 313 27.29 -26.61 12.37
CA ILE A 313 26.52 -25.49 11.87
C ILE A 313 25.51 -25.03 12.93
N ASN A 314 25.27 -23.74 12.97
CA ASN A 314 24.21 -23.11 13.73
C ASN A 314 23.36 -22.27 12.78
N THR A 315 22.09 -22.15 13.10
CA THR A 315 21.11 -21.45 12.28
C THR A 315 20.51 -20.33 13.10
N LEU A 316 20.43 -19.16 12.49
CA LEU A 316 19.76 -17.99 13.04
C LEU A 316 18.67 -17.59 12.07
N ASP A 317 17.42 -17.73 12.49
CA ASP A 317 16.27 -17.10 11.86
C ASP A 317 16.01 -15.75 12.53
N TYR A 318 15.86 -14.69 11.73
CA TYR A 318 15.55 -13.34 12.22
C TYR A 318 14.22 -12.88 11.64
N PHE A 319 13.20 -13.71 11.82
CA PHE A 319 11.83 -13.41 11.43
C PHE A 319 11.13 -12.60 12.53
N ALA A 320 10.54 -11.46 12.16
CA ALA A 320 9.63 -10.76 13.05
C ALA A 320 8.29 -11.51 13.10
N GLY A 321 8.06 -12.32 14.14
CA GLY A 321 6.84 -13.10 14.29
C GLY A 321 6.66 -13.67 15.70
N THR A 322 5.41 -14.01 16.05
CA THR A 322 5.08 -14.68 17.32
C THR A 322 5.29 -16.20 17.26
N GLU A 323 5.30 -16.77 16.07
CA GLU A 323 5.62 -18.17 15.82
C GLU A 323 7.14 -18.33 15.65
N GLN A 324 7.69 -19.42 16.14
CA GLN A 324 9.10 -19.77 15.93
C GLN A 324 9.23 -20.61 14.66
N ALA A 325 10.31 -20.43 13.89
CA ALA A 325 10.60 -21.34 12.80
C ALA A 325 10.90 -22.74 13.34
N ARG A 326 10.47 -23.75 12.60
CA ARG A 326 10.85 -25.14 12.87
C ARG A 326 12.21 -25.38 12.24
N VAL A 327 13.20 -25.68 13.05
CA VAL A 327 14.57 -26.00 12.60
C VAL A 327 14.86 -27.46 12.93
N GLU A 328 15.10 -28.25 11.89
CA GLU A 328 15.46 -29.66 11.99
C GLU A 328 16.88 -29.85 11.45
N GLN A 329 17.73 -30.53 12.21
CA GLN A 329 19.08 -30.90 11.76
C GLN A 329 19.15 -32.41 11.58
N ALA A 330 19.90 -32.85 10.58
CA ALA A 330 20.17 -34.28 10.40
C ALA A 330 20.75 -34.88 11.69
N PRO A 331 20.27 -36.06 12.15
CA PRO A 331 20.80 -36.72 13.34
C PRO A 331 22.30 -36.94 13.24
N ALA A 332 23.03 -36.73 14.34
CA ALA A 332 24.48 -36.91 14.39
C ALA A 332 24.94 -38.35 14.01
N ALA A 333 24.04 -39.33 14.13
CA ALA A 333 24.29 -40.73 13.78
C ALA A 333 24.24 -41.04 12.27
N THR A 334 23.82 -40.08 11.42
CA THR A 334 23.75 -40.25 9.97
C THR A 334 24.85 -39.45 9.27
N SER A 335 25.34 -39.93 8.13
CA SER A 335 26.30 -39.20 7.29
C SER A 335 25.68 -37.96 6.60
N ALA A 336 24.36 -37.83 6.63
CA ALA A 336 23.64 -36.68 6.13
C ALA A 336 24.01 -35.44 6.94
N LYS A 337 24.40 -34.38 6.23
CA LYS A 337 24.75 -33.09 6.81
C LYS A 337 23.81 -32.04 6.24
N THR A 338 22.58 -32.04 6.76
CA THR A 338 21.53 -31.12 6.33
C THR A 338 20.92 -30.34 7.49
N VAL A 339 20.43 -29.14 7.18
CA VAL A 339 19.55 -28.34 8.03
C VAL A 339 18.31 -27.95 7.25
N ASP A 340 17.14 -28.19 7.82
CA ASP A 340 15.84 -27.84 7.28
C ASP A 340 15.20 -26.78 8.18
N ILE A 341 14.69 -25.70 7.58
CA ILE A 341 14.04 -24.59 8.27
C ILE A 341 12.69 -24.37 7.62
N ALA A 342 11.62 -24.34 8.41
CA ALA A 342 10.27 -24.12 7.91
C ALA A 342 9.53 -23.06 8.73
N PHE A 343 8.84 -22.17 8.04
CA PHE A 343 7.99 -21.14 8.65
C PHE A 343 6.73 -20.92 7.80
N ASP A 344 5.55 -21.19 8.36
CA ASP A 344 4.29 -21.19 7.60
C ASP A 344 3.65 -19.80 7.48
N GLY A 345 3.98 -18.89 8.41
CA GLY A 345 3.44 -17.53 8.49
C GLY A 345 3.94 -16.56 7.42
N TRP A 346 3.60 -15.28 7.59
CA TRP A 346 4.16 -14.18 6.79
C TRP A 346 5.46 -13.69 7.41
N ILE A 347 6.49 -13.56 6.58
CA ILE A 347 7.79 -12.98 6.90
C ILE A 347 7.87 -11.64 6.19
N PHE A 348 8.23 -10.58 6.93
CA PHE A 348 8.40 -9.25 6.37
C PHE A 348 9.81 -9.04 5.80
N PRO A 349 9.99 -8.12 4.84
CA PRO A 349 11.30 -7.74 4.33
C PRO A 349 12.31 -7.41 5.43
N ARG A 350 13.61 -7.45 5.09
CA ARG A 350 14.73 -7.31 6.05
C ARG A 350 14.81 -8.44 7.09
N SER A 351 14.12 -9.55 6.81
CA SER A 351 14.23 -10.80 7.54
C SER A 351 14.91 -11.86 6.67
N GLY A 352 15.32 -12.98 7.26
CA GLY A 352 16.01 -14.03 6.54
C GLY A 352 16.54 -15.12 7.46
N VAL A 353 17.44 -15.92 6.89
CA VAL A 353 18.13 -17.01 7.58
C VAL A 353 19.63 -16.81 7.43
N ALA A 354 20.37 -16.95 8.52
CA ALA A 354 21.82 -17.04 8.52
C ALA A 354 22.27 -18.44 8.96
N PHE A 355 23.23 -18.97 8.24
CA PHE A 355 23.97 -20.19 8.55
C PHE A 355 25.37 -19.81 9.01
N VAL A 356 25.71 -20.24 10.22
CA VAL A 356 27.00 -19.97 10.84
C VAL A 356 27.71 -21.28 11.11
N TRP A 357 28.97 -21.42 10.75
CA TRP A 357 29.67 -22.71 10.84
C TRP A 357 31.05 -22.64 11.46
N VAL A 358 31.52 -23.81 11.89
CA VAL A 358 32.90 -24.08 12.28
C VAL A 358 33.45 -25.19 11.37
N LEU A 359 34.65 -24.98 10.82
CA LEU A 359 35.30 -25.93 9.93
C LEU A 359 35.98 -27.06 10.70
N ASP A 360 36.18 -28.21 10.05
CA ASP A 360 36.88 -29.35 10.67
C ASP A 360 38.31 -29.01 11.11
N ASN A 361 39.06 -28.32 10.24
CA ASN A 361 40.46 -27.99 10.45
C ASN A 361 40.71 -26.94 11.56
N GLU A 362 39.69 -26.19 11.97
CA GLU A 362 39.80 -25.17 13.02
C GLU A 362 39.77 -25.77 14.41
N LEU A 363 39.08 -26.90 14.57
CA LEU A 363 39.00 -27.63 15.83
C LEU A 363 40.17 -28.58 16.02
N GLU A 364 40.70 -29.16 14.93
CA GLU A 364 41.91 -29.99 14.99
C GLU A 364 43.12 -29.19 15.46
N ALA A 365 43.26 -27.94 15.02
CA ALA A 365 44.32 -27.02 15.43
C ALA A 365 44.26 -26.58 16.91
N LEU A 366 43.13 -26.79 17.60
CA LEU A 366 42.98 -26.51 19.03
C LEU A 366 43.31 -27.72 19.93
N THR A 367 43.43 -28.91 19.34
CA THR A 367 43.74 -30.16 20.05
C THR A 367 45.20 -30.63 19.90
N SER A 368 45.98 -29.94 19.08
CA SER A 368 47.45 -30.08 18.94
C SER A 368 48.16 -28.94 19.66
#